data_AF-A0ABD3RWR6-F1
#
_entry.id   AF-A0ABD3RWR6-F1
#
_cell.length_a   1.000
_cell.length_b   1.000
_cell.length_c   1.000
_cell.angle_alpha   90.00
_cell.angle_beta   90.00
_cell.angle_gamma   90.00
#
_symmetry.space_group_name_H-M   'P 1'
#
loop_
_entity.id
_entity.type
_entity.pdbx_description
1 polymer ?
#
loop_
_entity_poly.entity_id
_entity_poly.type
_entity_poly.pdbx_seq_one_letter_code
_entity_poly.pdbx_strand_id
1 'polypeptide(L)'
;MIGSINGLGVKGISYGAQAKEVPESTRNGSNRADAIIRAVVDGKPGNVLLLEMQAGAYDTGQYGPAEEDPAVFEATKVAAVANKSVVVAAAGNGNVNLDDP
;
A
#
# COMPACT_ATOMS: atom_id res chain seq x y z
N MET A 1 -4.42 5.38 10.39
CA MET A 1 -3.43 5.72 11.45
C MET A 1 -3.19 4.51 12.33
N ILE A 2 -1.93 4.12 12.49
CA ILE A 2 -1.49 2.98 13.33
C ILE A 2 -1.25 3.52 14.74
N GLY A 3 -1.89 2.94 15.76
CA GLY A 3 -1.73 3.38 17.14
C GLY A 3 -2.27 2.35 18.12
N SER A 4 -1.49 2.05 19.15
CA SER A 4 -1.90 1.18 20.25
C SER A 4 -2.68 1.96 21.31
N ILE A 5 -3.31 1.25 22.24
CA ILE A 5 -3.96 1.89 23.40
C ILE A 5 -3.00 1.92 24.58
N ASN A 6 -2.45 3.10 24.88
CA ASN A 6 -1.52 3.31 26.00
C ASN A 6 -1.82 4.58 26.82
N GLY A 7 -2.93 5.25 26.54
CA GLY A 7 -3.32 6.51 27.22
C GLY A 7 -2.55 7.75 26.76
N LEU A 8 -1.71 7.64 25.72
CA LEU A 8 -0.91 8.72 25.16
C LEU A 8 -1.11 8.81 23.64
N GLY A 9 -1.13 10.01 23.09
CA GLY A 9 -1.16 10.22 21.64
C GLY A 9 -2.45 9.73 20.97
N VAL A 10 -2.31 8.77 20.04
CA VAL A 10 -3.37 8.38 19.10
C VAL A 10 -3.80 6.92 19.27
N LYS A 11 -5.11 6.66 19.13
CA LYS A 11 -5.68 5.30 19.11
C LYS A 11 -6.06 4.93 17.69
N GLY A 12 -5.47 3.85 17.17
CA GLY A 12 -5.82 3.30 15.86
C GLY A 12 -7.20 2.63 15.85
N ILE A 13 -7.82 2.54 14.66
CA ILE A 13 -9.12 1.87 14.48
C ILE A 13 -9.08 0.38 14.85
N SER A 14 -7.93 -0.26 14.63
CA SER A 14 -7.64 -1.65 15.03
C SER A 14 -6.44 -1.70 15.96
N TYR A 15 -6.56 -1.04 17.12
CA TYR A 15 -5.48 -0.87 18.10
C TYR A 15 -4.94 -2.19 18.71
N GLY A 16 -5.64 -3.32 18.52
CA GLY A 16 -5.20 -4.65 18.93
C GLY A 16 -4.48 -5.45 17.83
N ALA A 17 -4.42 -4.94 16.60
CA ALA A 17 -3.69 -5.59 15.52
C ALA A 17 -2.17 -5.43 15.68
N GLN A 18 -1.42 -6.42 15.20
CA GLN A 18 0.02 -6.29 15.04
C GLN A 18 0.30 -5.52 13.75
N ALA A 19 0.83 -4.31 13.88
CA ALA A 19 1.24 -3.50 12.75
C ALA A 19 2.71 -3.70 12.43
N LYS A 20 3.04 -3.72 11.13
CA LYS A 20 4.40 -3.69 10.62
C LYS A 20 4.46 -2.70 9.47
N GLU A 21 5.53 -1.92 9.44
CA GLU A 21 5.79 -0.95 8.38
C GLU A 21 6.83 -1.54 7.43
N VAL A 22 6.54 -1.49 6.13
CA VAL A 22 7.46 -1.92 5.08
C VAL A 22 7.67 -0.73 4.15
N PRO A 23 8.70 0.11 4.42
CA PRO A 23 8.87 1.36 3.70
C PRO A 23 9.24 1.11 2.24
N GLU A 24 8.60 1.87 1.33
CA GLU A 24 8.94 1.90 -0.09
C GLU A 24 10.26 2.60 -0.37
N SER A 25 10.59 3.61 0.43
CA SER A 25 11.81 4.40 0.31
C SER A 25 12.76 4.05 1.45
N THR A 26 13.93 3.54 1.10
CA THR A 26 14.97 3.12 2.04
C THR A 26 16.25 3.90 1.80
N ARG A 27 17.30 3.66 2.61
CA ARG A 27 18.64 4.21 2.36
C ARG A 27 19.18 3.85 0.97
N ASN A 28 18.73 2.75 0.39
CA ASN A 28 19.19 2.26 -0.92
C ASN A 28 18.31 2.77 -2.08
N GLY A 29 17.36 3.66 -1.82
CA GLY A 29 16.43 4.20 -2.82
C GLY A 29 15.00 3.71 -2.64
N SER A 30 14.15 4.12 -3.58
CA SER A 30 12.73 3.76 -3.62
C SER A 30 12.50 2.52 -4.49
N ASN A 31 11.81 1.52 -3.94
CA ASN A 31 11.35 0.35 -4.67
C ASN A 31 10.04 -0.16 -4.06
N ARG A 32 8.92 0.28 -4.65
CA ARG A 32 7.56 -0.04 -4.16
C ARG A 32 7.20 -1.51 -4.35
N ALA A 33 7.51 -2.08 -5.51
CA ALA A 33 7.23 -3.49 -5.80
C ALA A 33 7.95 -4.41 -4.81
N ASP A 34 9.23 -4.17 -4.54
CA ASP A 34 9.99 -4.92 -3.54
C ASP A 34 9.40 -4.76 -2.13
N ALA A 35 8.97 -3.55 -1.75
CA ALA A 35 8.31 -3.34 -0.45
C ALA A 35 7.03 -4.18 -0.31
N ILE A 36 6.19 -4.25 -1.36
CA ILE A 36 4.99 -5.09 -1.36
C ILE A 36 5.37 -6.58 -1.23
N ILE A 37 6.36 -7.05 -1.98
CA ILE A 37 6.81 -8.45 -1.90
C ILE A 37 7.40 -8.78 -0.53
N ARG A 38 8.19 -7.89 0.07
CA ARG A 38 8.69 -8.07 1.45
C ARG A 38 7.55 -8.17 2.47
N ALA A 39 6.51 -7.34 2.31
CA ALA A 39 5.34 -7.41 3.16
C ALA A 39 4.53 -8.70 2.96
N VAL A 40 4.48 -9.22 1.73
CA VAL A 40 3.87 -10.53 1.42
C VAL A 40 4.61 -11.67 2.09
N VAL A 41 5.95 -11.70 1.99
CA VAL A 41 6.80 -12.75 2.57
C VAL A 41 6.69 -12.80 4.10
N ASP A 42 6.61 -11.63 4.75
CA ASP A 42 6.45 -11.53 6.20
C ASP A 42 4.97 -11.70 6.65
N GLY A 43 4.04 -11.57 5.71
CA GLY A 43 2.61 -11.72 5.91
C GLY A 43 2.12 -13.17 5.87
N LYS A 44 0.81 -13.33 6.05
CA LYS A 44 0.10 -14.60 5.92
C LYS A 44 -1.31 -14.37 5.35
N PRO A 45 -1.97 -15.41 4.80
CA PRO A 45 -3.35 -15.31 4.37
C PRO A 45 -4.26 -14.67 5.42
N GLY A 46 -5.12 -13.75 4.97
CA GLY A 46 -6.04 -13.00 5.83
C GLY A 46 -5.47 -11.73 6.45
N ASN A 47 -4.17 -11.43 6.28
CA ASN A 47 -3.62 -10.14 6.66
C ASN A 47 -4.17 -9.02 5.75
N VAL A 48 -4.20 -7.80 6.28
CA VAL A 48 -4.50 -6.58 5.51
C VAL A 48 -3.18 -5.92 5.14
N LEU A 49 -3.02 -5.61 3.85
CA LEU A 49 -1.90 -4.84 3.33
C LEU A 49 -2.41 -3.47 2.89
N LEU A 50 -1.98 -2.43 3.60
CA LEU A 50 -2.36 -1.05 3.32
C LEU A 50 -1.26 -0.37 2.50
N LEU A 51 -1.62 0.12 1.33
CA LEU A 51 -0.72 0.73 0.36
C LEU A 51 -0.99 2.24 0.31
N GLU A 52 -0.29 2.98 1.17
CA GLU A 52 -0.31 4.45 1.22
C GLU A 52 0.75 5.01 0.26
N MET A 53 0.50 4.88 -1.04
CA MET A 53 1.39 5.30 -2.11
C MET A 53 0.59 5.81 -3.30
N GLN A 54 1.25 6.59 -4.16
CA GLN A 54 0.68 7.12 -5.40
C GLN A 54 1.73 7.12 -6.52
N ALA A 55 1.27 7.11 -7.77
CA ALA A 55 2.10 7.26 -8.96
C ALA A 55 1.59 8.41 -9.85
N GLY A 56 2.38 8.81 -10.84
CA GLY A 56 1.90 9.71 -11.88
C GLY A 56 0.91 8.95 -12.77
N ALA A 57 -0.32 9.42 -12.84
CA ALA A 57 -1.38 8.88 -13.68
C ALA A 57 -1.01 9.03 -15.15
N TYR A 58 -1.26 8.00 -15.94
CA TYR A 58 -0.81 7.89 -17.32
C TYR A 58 -1.35 9.02 -18.22
N ASP A 59 -2.59 9.42 -18.00
CA ASP A 59 -3.35 10.38 -18.82
C ASP A 59 -3.02 11.85 -18.51
N THR A 60 -2.76 12.16 -17.24
CA THR A 60 -2.73 13.52 -16.70
C THR A 60 -1.39 13.87 -16.07
N GLY A 61 -0.56 12.87 -15.75
CA GLY A 61 0.65 13.01 -14.95
C GLY A 61 0.41 13.44 -13.49
N GLN A 62 -0.86 13.59 -13.08
CA GLN A 62 -1.26 13.91 -11.72
C GLN A 62 -1.12 12.68 -10.82
N TYR A 63 -1.30 12.82 -9.52
CA TYR A 63 -1.14 11.68 -8.61
C TYR A 63 -2.36 10.74 -8.63
N GLY A 64 -2.21 9.59 -9.28
CA GLY A 64 -3.17 8.49 -9.32
C GLY A 64 -2.75 7.29 -8.46
N PRO A 65 -3.44 6.15 -8.62
CA PRO A 65 -3.10 4.89 -7.95
C PRO A 65 -1.66 4.46 -8.24
N ALA A 66 -0.99 3.88 -7.25
CA ALA A 66 0.38 3.39 -7.44
C ALA A 66 0.46 2.20 -8.40
N GLU A 67 -0.64 1.45 -8.53
CA GLU A 67 -0.82 0.34 -9.46
C GLU A 67 -0.78 0.73 -10.94
N GLU A 68 -0.75 2.03 -11.28
CA GLU A 68 -0.44 2.43 -12.66
C GLU A 68 1.01 2.10 -13.06
N ASP A 69 1.90 1.93 -12.08
CA ASP A 69 3.20 1.29 -12.30
C ASP A 69 3.01 -0.23 -12.46
N PRO A 70 3.36 -0.83 -13.63
CA PRO A 70 3.16 -2.26 -13.87
C PRO A 70 3.85 -3.16 -12.84
N ALA A 71 5.00 -2.76 -12.30
CA ALA A 71 5.69 -3.56 -11.29
C ALA A 71 4.92 -3.57 -9.95
N VAL A 72 4.29 -2.45 -9.61
CA VAL A 72 3.42 -2.34 -8.44
C VAL A 72 2.15 -3.16 -8.63
N PHE A 73 1.51 -3.07 -9.80
CA PHE A 73 0.32 -3.86 -10.12
C PHE A 73 0.56 -5.37 -9.96
N GLU A 74 1.65 -5.89 -10.54
CA GLU A 74 1.96 -7.32 -10.43
C GLU A 74 2.29 -7.73 -8.98
N ALA A 75 3.00 -6.89 -8.22
CA ALA A 75 3.24 -7.16 -6.80
C ALA A 75 1.94 -7.15 -5.97
N THR A 76 1.04 -6.20 -6.23
CA THR A 76 -0.30 -6.14 -5.62
C THR A 76 -1.12 -7.38 -5.95
N LYS A 77 -1.06 -7.87 -7.19
CA LYS A 77 -1.73 -9.11 -7.62
C LYS A 77 -1.18 -10.34 -6.90
N VAL A 78 0.14 -10.43 -6.69
CA VAL A 78 0.74 -11.48 -5.86
C VAL A 78 0.21 -11.41 -4.42
N ALA A 79 0.15 -10.22 -3.83
CA ALA A 79 -0.37 -10.03 -2.48
C ALA A 79 -1.84 -10.45 -2.35
N ALA A 80 -2.69 -9.99 -3.27
CA ALA A 80 -4.13 -10.24 -3.22
C ALA A 80 -4.49 -11.70 -3.55
N VAL A 81 -3.91 -12.25 -4.63
CA VAL A 81 -4.33 -13.55 -5.19
C VAL A 81 -3.53 -14.69 -4.59
N ALA A 82 -2.20 -14.64 -4.67
CA ALA A 82 -1.35 -15.76 -4.25
C ALA A 82 -1.25 -15.84 -2.73
N ASN A 83 -1.02 -14.70 -2.06
CA ASN A 83 -0.89 -14.65 -0.60
C ASN A 83 -2.24 -14.51 0.12
N LYS A 84 -3.34 -14.25 -0.60
CA LYS A 84 -4.70 -14.09 -0.05
C LYS A 84 -4.76 -13.01 1.04
N SER A 85 -4.03 -11.92 0.84
CA SER A 85 -4.13 -10.72 1.67
C SER A 85 -5.27 -9.83 1.17
N VAL A 86 -5.89 -9.08 2.07
CA VAL A 86 -6.77 -7.97 1.68
C VAL A 86 -5.90 -6.76 1.37
N VAL A 87 -5.87 -6.32 0.12
CA VAL A 87 -5.12 -5.12 -0.26
C VAL A 87 -6.07 -3.92 -0.24
N VAL A 88 -5.66 -2.86 0.46
CA VAL A 88 -6.34 -1.55 0.45
C VAL A 88 -5.34 -0.55 -0.09
N ALA A 89 -5.63 0.05 -1.24
CA ALA A 89 -4.75 0.98 -1.93
C ALA A 89 -5.39 2.36 -2.06
N ALA A 90 -4.56 3.40 -1.97
CA ALA A 90 -5.00 4.77 -2.20
C ALA A 90 -5.28 5.01 -3.69
N ALA A 91 -6.34 5.75 -4.00
CA ALA A 91 -6.68 6.15 -5.36
C ALA A 91 -5.77 7.28 -5.92
N GLY A 92 -4.78 7.72 -5.15
CA GLY A 92 -3.99 8.92 -5.43
C GLY A 92 -4.63 10.21 -4.88
N ASN A 93 -3.86 11.30 -4.89
CA ASN A 93 -4.26 12.61 -4.36
C ASN A 93 -4.29 13.71 -5.43
N GLY A 94 -4.28 13.34 -6.71
CA GLY A 94 -4.21 14.23 -7.86
C GLY A 94 -5.55 14.65 -8.44
N ASN A 95 -6.67 14.21 -7.83
CA ASN A 95 -8.03 14.45 -8.34
C ASN A 95 -8.20 13.99 -9.80
N VAL A 96 -7.60 12.86 -10.16
CA VAL A 96 -7.71 12.22 -11.48
C VAL A 96 -9.09 11.61 -11.62
N ASN A 97 -9.72 11.80 -12.79
CA ASN A 97 -10.94 11.08 -13.13
C ASN A 97 -10.55 9.68 -13.64
N LEU A 98 -10.62 8.67 -12.78
CA LEU A 98 -10.21 7.29 -13.13
C LEU A 98 -11.17 6.58 -14.10
N ASP A 99 -12.29 7.21 -14.43
CA ASP A 99 -13.27 6.73 -15.41
C ASP A 99 -13.21 7.55 -16.73
N ASP A 100 -12.24 8.46 -16.90
CA ASP A 100 -12.04 9.20 -18.16
C ASP A 100 -11.49 8.26 -19.25
N PRO A 101 -12.09 8.21 -20.46
CA PRO A 101 -11.74 7.25 -21.51
C PRO A 101 -10.42 7.52 -22.24
#